data_AF-A0A4Q1RPF6-F1
#
_entry.id   AF-A0A4Q1RPF6-F1
#
_cell.length_a   1.000
_cell.length_b   1.000
_cell.length_c   1.000
_cell.angle_alpha   90.00
_cell.angle_beta   90.00
_cell.angle_gamma   90.00
#
_symmetry.space_group_name_H-M   'P 1'
#
loop_
_entity.id
_entity.type
_entity.pdbx_description
1 polymer ?
#
loop_
_entity_poly.entity_id
_entity_poly.type
_entity_poly.pdbx_seq_one_letter_code
_entity_poly.pdbx_strand_id
1 'polypeptide(L)'
;MLQNSPSGFRHTNISAAIREIAPTAVLVRVYPERRSVTHLFESDFYRMLIDRRSEERVAQVIRRGFGNTADWRLAHDYYLPTGTLYLTPEPHQNGYIPEDDQCFGLALARRIATADGSY
;
A
#
# COMPACT_ATOMS: atom_id res chain seq x y z
N MET A 1 -34.71 -5.17 -25.07
CA MET A 1 -33.56 -4.28 -25.38
C MET A 1 -32.42 -4.67 -24.45
N LEU A 2 -31.27 -5.02 -25.01
CA LEU A 2 -30.05 -5.32 -24.26
C LEU A 2 -29.58 -4.08 -23.49
N GLN A 3 -29.29 -4.22 -22.20
CA GLN A 3 -28.31 -3.38 -21.54
C GLN A 3 -27.16 -4.28 -21.09
N ASN A 4 -26.09 -4.21 -21.87
CA ASN A 4 -24.80 -4.80 -21.55
C ASN A 4 -24.23 -4.09 -20.32
N SER A 5 -23.95 -4.85 -19.27
CA SER A 5 -23.01 -4.45 -18.23
C SER A 5 -21.59 -4.40 -18.82
N PRO A 6 -20.74 -3.47 -18.37
CA PRO A 6 -19.34 -3.79 -18.23
C PRO A 6 -18.93 -3.61 -16.77
N SER A 7 -18.57 -4.73 -16.14
CA SER A 7 -17.62 -4.78 -15.01
C SER A 7 -17.84 -3.74 -13.92
N GLY A 8 -18.84 -3.97 -13.06
CA GLY A 8 -18.72 -3.50 -11.69
C GLY A 8 -17.46 -4.14 -11.11
N PHE A 9 -16.35 -3.40 -11.12
CA PHE A 9 -15.22 -3.70 -10.26
C PHE A 9 -15.83 -3.81 -8.88
N ARG A 10 -15.96 -5.04 -8.36
CA ARG A 10 -16.07 -5.23 -6.93
C ARG A 10 -14.79 -4.59 -6.42
N HIS A 11 -14.88 -3.34 -5.95
CA HIS A 11 -13.82 -2.68 -5.21
C HIS A 11 -13.56 -3.60 -4.05
N THR A 12 -12.60 -4.49 -4.24
CA THR A 12 -12.13 -5.37 -3.19
C THR A 12 -11.49 -4.39 -2.24
N ASN A 13 -12.13 -4.17 -1.10
CA ASN A 13 -11.64 -3.22 -0.11
C ASN A 13 -10.22 -3.67 0.26
N ILE A 14 -9.23 -3.02 -0.35
CA ILE A 14 -7.82 -3.42 -0.30
C ILE A 14 -7.39 -3.51 1.16
N SER A 15 -7.82 -2.53 1.97
CA SER A 15 -7.56 -2.50 3.41
C SER A 15 -8.19 -3.68 4.14
N ALA A 16 -9.44 -4.06 3.82
CA ALA A 16 -10.07 -5.24 4.41
C ALA A 16 -9.31 -6.53 4.05
N ALA A 17 -8.94 -6.71 2.78
CA ALA A 17 -8.19 -7.87 2.32
C ALA A 17 -6.78 -7.97 2.96
N ILE A 18 -6.13 -6.82 3.22
CA ILE A 18 -4.86 -6.79 3.95
C ILE A 18 -5.08 -7.12 5.42
N ARG A 19 -6.14 -6.61 6.06
CA ARG A 19 -6.46 -6.89 7.47
C ARG A 19 -6.81 -8.36 7.73
N GLU A 20 -7.32 -9.08 6.75
CA GLU A 20 -7.48 -10.55 6.84
C GLU A 20 -6.13 -11.28 6.97
N ILE A 21 -5.04 -10.69 6.45
CA ILE A 21 -3.69 -11.28 6.49
C ILE A 21 -2.89 -10.73 7.67
N ALA A 22 -2.99 -9.42 7.92
CA ALA A 22 -2.28 -8.68 8.94
C ALA A 22 -3.24 -7.72 9.66
N PRO A 23 -3.95 -8.18 10.71
CA PRO A 23 -5.07 -7.44 11.32
C PRO A 23 -4.69 -6.06 11.87
N THR A 24 -3.50 -5.96 12.46
CA THR A 24 -2.98 -4.74 13.12
C THR A 24 -2.22 -3.82 12.18
N ALA A 25 -2.05 -4.18 10.90
CA ALA A 25 -1.36 -3.34 9.95
C ALA A 25 -2.09 -1.98 9.79
N VAL A 26 -1.29 -0.92 9.68
CA VAL A 26 -1.76 0.43 9.33
C VAL A 26 -1.07 0.96 8.08
N LEU A 27 0.14 0.47 7.81
CA LEU A 27 0.96 0.89 6.67
C LEU A 27 1.62 -0.32 6.05
N VAL A 28 1.66 -0.34 4.72
CA VAL A 28 2.39 -1.35 3.96
C VAL A 28 3.35 -0.66 3.01
N ARG A 29 4.64 -0.96 3.15
CA ARG A 29 5.67 -0.54 2.21
C ARG A 29 5.92 -1.64 1.19
N VAL A 30 5.47 -1.40 -0.03
CA VAL A 30 5.68 -2.28 -1.18
C VAL A 30 6.96 -1.85 -1.88
N TYR A 31 7.97 -2.71 -1.87
CA TYR A 31 9.20 -2.48 -2.63
C TYR A 31 9.07 -2.99 -4.08
N PRO A 32 10.00 -2.58 -4.97
CA PRO A 32 10.09 -3.15 -6.31
C PRO A 32 10.27 -4.67 -6.27
N GLU A 33 9.70 -5.39 -7.23
CA GLU A 33 9.72 -6.87 -7.26
C GLU A 33 11.13 -7.46 -7.16
N ARG A 34 12.12 -6.75 -7.72
CA ARG A 34 13.55 -7.12 -7.65
C ARG A 34 14.11 -7.23 -6.24
N ARG A 35 13.49 -6.58 -5.26
CA ARG A 35 13.88 -6.66 -3.84
C ARG A 35 13.07 -7.66 -3.04
N SER A 36 11.91 -8.08 -3.55
CA SER A 36 11.07 -9.17 -3.01
C SER A 36 10.71 -9.07 -1.53
N VAL A 37 10.79 -7.89 -0.92
CA VAL A 37 10.47 -7.67 0.50
C VAL A 37 9.34 -6.68 0.57
N THR A 38 8.32 -6.94 1.38
CA THR A 38 7.23 -5.99 1.67
C THR A 38 7.16 -5.84 3.17
N HIS A 39 7.24 -4.60 3.65
CA HIS A 39 7.18 -4.35 5.09
C HIS A 39 5.77 -3.94 5.48
N LEU A 40 5.29 -4.51 6.58
CA LEU A 40 4.04 -4.11 7.21
C LEU A 40 4.38 -3.45 8.54
N PHE A 41 3.64 -2.41 8.90
CA PHE A 41 3.85 -1.67 10.13
C PHE A 41 2.56 -1.52 10.93
N GLU A 42 2.70 -1.53 12.24
CA GLU A 42 1.64 -1.22 13.20
C GLU A 42 1.48 0.30 13.42
N SER A 43 0.52 0.70 14.25
CA SER A 43 0.18 2.11 14.49
C SER A 43 1.30 2.96 15.08
N ASP A 44 2.24 2.32 15.76
CA ASP A 44 3.46 2.91 16.31
C ASP A 44 4.65 2.82 15.34
N PHE A 45 4.40 2.37 14.10
CA PHE A 45 5.37 2.21 13.04
C PHE A 45 6.47 1.19 13.30
N TYR A 46 6.28 0.25 14.24
CA TYR A 46 7.14 -0.93 14.30
C TYR A 46 6.83 -1.89 13.16
N ARG A 47 7.90 -2.44 12.57
CA ARG A 47 7.77 -3.46 11.53
C ARG A 47 7.21 -4.74 12.14
N MET A 48 6.12 -5.23 11.56
CA MET A 48 5.53 -6.50 11.91
C MET A 48 6.46 -7.65 11.51
N LEU A 49 6.58 -8.66 12.38
CA LEU A 49 7.19 -9.94 12.06
C LEU A 49 6.13 -10.86 11.45
N ILE A 50 6.08 -10.93 10.13
CA ILE A 50 5.14 -11.77 9.39
C ILE A 50 5.91 -12.62 8.38
N ASP A 51 5.36 -13.79 8.02
CA ASP A 51 6.00 -14.67 7.08
C ASP A 51 6.02 -14.09 5.66
N ARG A 52 7.05 -14.48 4.90
CA ARG A 52 7.28 -13.98 3.53
C ARG A 52 6.09 -14.20 2.59
N ARG A 53 5.35 -15.31 2.73
CA ARG A 53 4.21 -15.61 1.85
C ARG A 53 3.08 -14.62 2.10
N SER A 54 2.87 -14.22 3.35
CA SER A 54 1.93 -13.17 3.72
C SER A 54 2.37 -11.79 3.23
N GLU A 55 3.66 -11.44 3.35
CA GLU A 55 4.24 -10.22 2.76
C GLU A 55 3.98 -10.15 1.25
N GLU A 56 4.27 -11.23 0.52
CA GLU A 56 4.06 -11.32 -0.93
C GLU A 56 2.58 -11.23 -1.32
N ARG A 57 1.69 -11.89 -0.57
CA ARG A 57 0.24 -11.83 -0.81
C ARG A 57 -0.29 -10.41 -0.63
N VAL A 58 0.13 -9.71 0.42
CA VAL A 58 -0.25 -8.32 0.67
C VAL A 58 0.23 -7.41 -0.46
N ALA A 59 1.48 -7.58 -0.91
CA ALA A 59 2.00 -6.82 -2.04
C ALA A 59 1.20 -7.06 -3.33
N GLN A 60 0.80 -8.31 -3.59
CA GLN A 60 -0.05 -8.65 -4.74
C GLN A 60 -1.42 -7.99 -4.66
N VAL A 61 -2.03 -7.94 -3.47
CA VAL A 61 -3.32 -7.27 -3.26
C VAL A 61 -3.22 -5.78 -3.62
N ILE A 62 -2.19 -5.09 -3.14
CA ILE A 62 -1.96 -3.67 -3.42
C ILE A 62 -1.67 -3.45 -4.92
N ARG A 63 -0.75 -4.22 -5.50
CA ARG A 63 -0.39 -4.09 -6.93
C ARG A 63 -1.58 -4.31 -7.85
N ARG A 64 -2.43 -5.32 -7.57
CA ARG A 64 -3.65 -5.57 -8.33
C ARG A 64 -4.68 -4.46 -8.17
N GLY A 65 -4.79 -3.91 -6.95
CA GLY A 65 -5.74 -2.84 -6.65
C GLY A 65 -5.43 -1.52 -7.36
N PHE A 66 -4.14 -1.16 -7.46
CA PHE A 66 -3.72 0.10 -8.09
C PHE A 66 -3.28 -0.05 -9.55
N GLY A 67 -3.01 -1.28 -10.02
CA GLY A 67 -2.71 -1.58 -11.42
C GLY A 67 -1.60 -0.67 -11.97
N ASN A 68 -1.89 0.01 -13.08
CA ASN A 68 -0.93 0.90 -13.75
C ASN A 68 -0.89 2.33 -13.18
N THR A 69 -1.62 2.61 -12.10
CA THR A 69 -1.67 3.95 -11.47
C THR A 69 -0.37 4.30 -10.77
N ALA A 70 0.47 3.31 -10.45
CA ALA A 70 1.76 3.49 -9.81
C ALA A 70 2.89 2.84 -10.62
N ASP A 71 4.09 3.45 -10.58
CA ASP A 71 5.29 2.86 -11.15
C ASP A 71 5.95 1.89 -10.17
N TRP A 72 5.57 0.61 -10.22
CA TRP A 72 6.08 -0.45 -9.31
C TRP A 72 7.59 -0.71 -9.37
N ARG A 73 8.34 0.00 -10.22
CA ARG A 73 9.81 0.04 -10.17
C ARG A 73 10.31 0.86 -8.98
N LEU A 74 9.44 1.65 -8.36
CA LEU A 74 9.69 2.46 -7.16
C LEU A 74 9.00 1.84 -5.94
N ALA A 75 9.44 2.25 -4.75
CA ALA A 75 8.81 1.85 -3.49
C ALA A 75 7.59 2.72 -3.19
N HIS A 76 6.58 2.10 -2.60
CA HIS A 76 5.30 2.73 -2.33
C HIS A 76 4.82 2.43 -0.92
N ASP A 77 4.19 3.41 -0.30
CA ASP A 77 3.55 3.28 1.00
C ASP A 77 2.03 3.29 0.80
N TYR A 78 1.36 2.21 1.19
CA TYR A 78 -0.08 2.11 1.23
C TYR A 78 -0.58 2.28 2.66
N TYR A 79 -1.33 3.35 2.91
CA TYR A 79 -1.89 3.67 4.20
C TYR A 79 -3.31 3.12 4.32
N LEU A 80 -3.48 2.10 5.16
CA LEU A 80 -4.73 1.35 5.29
C LEU A 80 -5.91 2.21 5.75
N PRO A 81 -5.78 3.13 6.73
CA PRO A 81 -6.91 3.91 7.24
C PRO A 81 -7.61 4.76 6.19
N THR A 82 -6.87 5.33 5.24
CA THR A 82 -7.43 6.17 4.16
C THR A 82 -7.42 5.48 2.80
N GLY A 83 -6.93 4.24 2.73
CA GLY A 83 -6.74 3.51 1.48
C GLY A 83 -5.89 4.25 0.44
N THR A 84 -4.95 5.08 0.89
CA THR A 84 -4.18 5.96 0.00
C THR A 84 -2.80 5.38 -0.28
N LEU A 85 -2.39 5.45 -1.54
CA LEU A 85 -1.08 5.06 -2.02
C LEU A 85 -0.19 6.30 -2.19
N TYR A 86 1.02 6.22 -1.69
CA TYR A 86 2.03 7.27 -1.74
C TYR A 86 3.33 6.74 -2.33
N LEU A 87 4.09 7.63 -2.96
CA LEU A 87 5.48 7.35 -3.34
C LEU A 87 6.37 7.41 -2.09
N THR A 88 7.24 6.41 -1.90
CA THR A 88 8.23 6.39 -0.82
C THR A 88 9.59 6.89 -1.32
N PRO A 89 10.03 8.11 -0.96
CA PRO A 89 11.40 8.54 -1.20
C PRO A 89 12.38 7.73 -0.33
N GLU A 90 13.57 7.45 -0.88
CA GLU A 90 14.71 6.86 -0.15
C GLU A 90 14.39 5.61 0.70
N PRO A 91 13.80 4.55 0.10
CA PRO A 91 13.20 3.43 0.84
C PRO A 91 14.21 2.52 1.57
N HIS A 92 15.51 2.85 1.48
CA HIS A 92 16.65 2.15 2.04
C HIS A 92 17.16 2.70 3.36
N GLN A 93 16.81 3.94 3.68
CA GLN A 93 17.16 4.51 4.96
C GLN A 93 16.29 3.79 6.01
N ASN A 94 16.85 2.76 6.64
CA ASN A 94 16.30 2.18 7.86
C ASN A 94 16.20 3.33 8.87
N GLY A 95 14.98 3.64 9.30
CA GLY A 95 14.75 4.83 10.13
C GLY A 95 14.49 6.11 9.35
N TYR A 96 14.09 6.06 8.07
CA TYR A 96 13.25 7.14 7.51
C TYR A 96 11.86 7.08 8.17
N ILE A 97 11.87 7.36 9.46
CA ILE A 97 10.80 7.97 10.22
C ILE A 97 11.05 9.46 9.97
N PRO A 98 10.15 10.20 9.31
CA PRO A 98 10.28 11.63 9.19
C PRO A 98 10.00 12.25 10.58
N GLU A 99 10.94 12.10 11.52
CA GLU A 99 10.85 12.75 12.83
C GLU A 99 10.85 14.28 12.68
N ASP A 100 11.34 14.83 11.57
CA ASP A 100 11.32 16.27 11.31
C ASP A 100 9.99 16.81 10.76
N ASP A 101 9.10 15.97 10.20
CA ASP A 101 7.88 16.44 9.50
C ASP A 101 6.56 15.78 9.96
N GLN A 102 6.60 14.80 10.88
CA GLN A 102 5.42 14.02 11.35
C GLN A 102 4.60 13.33 10.23
N CYS A 103 5.06 13.34 8.99
CA CYS A 103 4.30 12.92 7.81
C CYS A 103 4.94 11.65 7.21
N PHE A 104 4.60 10.49 7.75
CA PHE A 104 5.15 9.18 7.40
C PHE A 104 4.85 8.75 5.96
N GLY A 105 5.51 9.33 4.96
CA GLY A 105 5.15 9.10 3.55
C GLY A 105 3.75 9.61 3.17
N LEU A 106 2.95 10.10 4.12
CA LEU A 106 1.56 10.56 3.93
C LEU A 106 1.46 12.02 3.47
N ALA A 107 2.57 12.62 3.03
CA ALA A 107 2.55 13.98 2.51
C ALA A 107 1.70 14.04 1.23
N LEU A 108 0.80 15.02 1.14
CA LEU A 108 -0.08 15.20 -0.03
C LEU A 108 0.70 15.30 -1.34
N ALA A 109 1.89 15.91 -1.34
CA ALA A 109 2.76 16.01 -2.51
C ALA A 109 3.26 14.65 -3.04
N ARG A 110 3.16 13.58 -2.23
CA ARG A 110 3.59 12.22 -2.57
C ARG A 110 2.41 11.30 -2.89
N ARG A 111 1.17 11.76 -2.69
CA ARG A 111 -0.05 10.99 -2.94
C ARG A 111 -0.15 10.66 -4.42
N ILE A 112 -0.38 9.39 -4.71
CA ILE A 112 -0.61 8.88 -6.07
C ILE A 112 -2.10 8.68 -6.31
N ALA A 113 -2.77 7.92 -5.44
CA ALA A 113 -4.17 7.57 -5.62
C ALA A 113 -4.81 7.11 -4.31
N THR A 114 -6.14 7.11 -4.27
CA THR A 114 -6.94 6.45 -3.23
C THR A 114 -7.61 5.20 -3.81
N ALA A 115 -7.81 4.16 -2.99
CA ALA A 115 -8.44 2.90 -3.40
C ALA A 115 -9.91 3.09 -3.87
N ASP A 116 -10.53 4.20 -3.48
CA ASP A 116 -11.88 4.59 -3.88
C ASP A 116 -11.90 5.41 -5.20
N GLY A 117 -10.76 5.59 -5.87
CA GLY A 117 -10.66 6.32 -7.13
C GLY A 117 -10.86 7.83 -7.01
N SER A 118 -10.80 8.38 -5.79
CA SER A 118 -10.92 9.82 -5.54
C SER A 118 -9.56 10.49 -5.77
N TYR A 119 -9.50 11.35 -6.79
CA TYR A 119 -8.32 12.15 -7.15
C TYR A 119 -8.27 13.50 -6.45
#